data_AF-A0A7D5SUX2-F1
#
_entry.id   AF-A0A7D5SUX2-F1
#
_cell.length_a   1.000
_cell.length_b   1.000
_cell.length_c   1.000
_cell.angle_alpha   90.00
_cell.angle_beta   90.00
_cell.angle_gamma   90.00
#
_symmetry.space_group_name_H-M   'P 1'
#
loop_
_entity.id
_entity.type
_entity.pdbx_description
1 polymer ?
#
loop_
_entity_poly.entity_id
_entity_poly.type
_entity_poly.pdbx_seq_one_letter_code
_entity_poly.pdbx_strand_id
1 'polypeptide(L)'
;MGIGITFLGTGNYQKVVYSYNNTTVETEYFPFAFCKFFNLDEIYIVLTEESKQKHFGSIEKLFQCCDNPPNLRQVSIPRGQNQDELWTIFDILSNSLPEKASIYFDITHAFRSIPFMIFAVCNFLTVVKNVKIEKVVYGAYESKINNVAPVFDLTPFLELINMSTAVNEFLRFGNSLSLKSILKKIHSESYKFNLPEKPKSLTPFADTLANLTNALSIARVEEAIRHSNKLAQKIQNFTQEITHFNQTKPFSFLLNKIQDRFSNTALNFQSIFSRDGFKVQLKLLDYYIETEQYFPAITLAREIVVSFIACRNGLNPKKRDHRAEVEQQLGKLAKDFENQQNLNKYENDLGRLWSIVSTTRNDINHAGMNENPMDTAKAINNINKVCLLVKDFISKYD
;
A
#
# COMPACT_ATOMS: atom_id res chain seq x y z
N MET A 1 6.82 14.25 -23.27
CA MET A 1 6.81 15.70 -23.08
C MET A 1 6.73 15.94 -21.58
N GLY A 2 7.76 16.57 -21.01
CA GLY A 2 7.84 16.86 -19.57
C GLY A 2 7.33 18.26 -19.29
N ILE A 3 6.45 18.40 -18.30
CA ILE A 3 5.91 19.69 -17.87
C ILE A 3 6.59 20.10 -16.57
N GLY A 4 7.25 21.25 -16.58
CA GLY A 4 7.80 21.88 -15.38
C GLY A 4 6.77 22.75 -14.69
N ILE A 5 6.71 22.69 -13.36
CA ILE A 5 5.95 23.60 -12.52
C ILE A 5 6.91 24.26 -11.57
N THR A 6 6.97 25.58 -11.59
CA THR A 6 7.93 26.37 -10.83
C THR A 6 7.23 27.55 -10.19
N PHE A 7 7.56 27.84 -8.94
CA PHE A 7 6.98 28.95 -8.19
C PHE A 7 7.89 30.17 -8.27
N LEU A 8 7.30 31.36 -8.41
CA LEU A 8 7.97 32.62 -8.20
C LEU A 8 7.52 33.25 -6.88
N GLY A 9 8.51 33.72 -6.12
CA GLY A 9 8.32 34.52 -4.93
C GLY A 9 8.63 36.00 -5.21
N THR A 10 8.66 36.81 -4.17
CA THR A 10 9.00 38.25 -4.25
C THR A 10 10.41 38.55 -3.75
N GLY A 11 11.28 37.54 -3.70
CA GLY A 11 12.66 37.67 -3.21
C GLY A 11 13.51 38.60 -4.07
N ASN A 12 14.66 39.03 -3.56
CA ASN A 12 15.66 39.71 -4.38
C ASN A 12 16.64 38.65 -4.90
N TYR A 13 16.35 38.14 -6.10
CA TYR A 13 17.18 37.11 -6.70
C TYR A 13 18.55 37.66 -7.08
N GLN A 14 19.57 36.84 -6.91
CA GLN A 14 20.95 37.18 -7.19
C GLN A 14 21.57 36.09 -8.05
N LYS A 15 22.48 36.49 -8.94
CA LYS A 15 23.18 35.56 -9.82
C LYS A 15 24.01 34.56 -9.02
N VAL A 16 23.75 33.28 -9.23
CA VAL A 16 24.41 32.16 -8.56
C VAL A 16 24.60 31.01 -9.54
N VAL A 17 25.53 30.10 -9.25
CA VAL A 17 25.69 28.86 -10.01
C VAL A 17 24.88 27.77 -9.33
N TYR A 18 23.80 27.31 -9.93
CA TYR A 18 23.09 26.11 -9.45
C TYR A 18 23.79 24.85 -9.95
N SER A 19 23.87 23.81 -9.11
CA SER A 19 24.50 22.52 -9.46
C SER A 19 23.56 21.35 -9.21
N TYR A 20 23.37 20.51 -10.24
CA TYR A 20 22.59 19.28 -10.18
C TYR A 20 23.25 18.18 -11.04
N ASN A 21 23.53 17.02 -10.44
CA ASN A 21 24.13 15.85 -11.13
C ASN A 21 25.29 16.21 -12.08
N ASN A 22 26.29 16.93 -11.58
CA ASN A 22 27.47 17.43 -12.31
C ASN A 22 27.21 18.46 -13.42
N THR A 23 25.95 18.87 -13.63
CA THR A 23 25.59 19.97 -14.52
C THR A 23 25.47 21.25 -13.69
N THR A 24 25.96 22.36 -14.24
CA THR A 24 25.84 23.67 -13.60
C THR A 24 25.14 24.66 -14.52
N VAL A 25 24.35 25.57 -13.93
CA VAL A 25 23.70 26.66 -14.64
C VAL A 25 23.86 27.93 -13.81
N GLU A 26 24.48 28.95 -14.38
CA GLU A 26 24.58 30.26 -13.74
C GLU A 26 23.38 31.12 -14.11
N THR A 27 22.59 31.54 -13.11
CA THR A 27 21.41 32.38 -13.31
C THR A 27 20.99 32.99 -11.97
N GLU A 28 20.21 34.07 -12.02
CA GLU A 28 19.48 34.58 -10.85
C GLU A 28 18.11 33.90 -10.69
N TYR A 29 17.53 33.37 -11.77
CA TYR A 29 16.23 32.72 -11.77
C TYR A 29 16.37 31.21 -11.77
N PHE A 30 16.15 30.55 -10.63
CA PHE A 30 16.13 29.09 -10.57
C PHE A 30 15.18 28.41 -11.58
N PRO A 31 13.99 28.95 -11.93
CA PRO A 31 13.15 28.34 -12.96
C PRO A 31 13.86 28.13 -14.30
N PHE A 32 14.83 29.00 -14.63
CA PHE A 32 15.69 28.85 -15.81
C PHE A 32 16.66 27.67 -15.67
N ALA A 33 17.35 27.56 -14.53
CA ALA A 33 18.23 26.43 -14.23
C ALA A 33 17.44 25.11 -14.22
N PHE A 34 16.26 25.11 -13.60
CA PHE A 34 15.32 24.00 -13.58
C PHE A 34 14.95 23.52 -14.99
N CYS A 35 14.57 24.44 -15.90
CA CYS A 35 14.32 24.12 -17.29
C CYS A 35 15.50 23.40 -17.96
N LYS A 36 16.72 23.91 -17.74
CA LYS A 36 17.94 23.38 -18.36
C LYS A 36 18.32 22.01 -17.79
N PHE A 37 18.20 21.80 -16.49
CA PHE A 37 18.54 20.53 -15.86
C PHE A 37 17.66 19.36 -16.33
N PHE A 38 16.40 19.64 -16.69
CA PHE A 38 15.44 18.60 -17.05
C PHE A 38 14.99 18.63 -18.51
N ASN A 39 15.54 19.54 -19.32
CA ASN A 39 15.23 19.70 -20.75
C ASN A 39 13.72 19.72 -21.01
N LEU A 40 13.03 20.66 -20.37
CA LEU A 40 11.57 20.77 -20.38
C LEU A 40 11.06 21.52 -21.61
N ASP A 41 9.99 21.02 -22.21
CA ASP A 41 9.34 21.63 -23.39
C ASP A 41 8.29 22.68 -22.98
N GLU A 42 7.71 22.54 -21.79
CA GLU A 42 6.64 23.40 -21.27
C GLU A 42 6.88 23.69 -19.79
N ILE A 43 6.72 24.97 -19.39
CA ILE A 43 6.89 25.43 -18.01
C ILE A 43 5.70 26.26 -17.56
N TYR A 44 5.14 25.88 -16.42
CA TYR A 44 4.04 26.52 -15.72
C TYR A 44 4.67 27.37 -14.63
N ILE A 45 4.71 28.68 -14.85
CA ILE A 45 5.24 29.65 -13.89
C ILE A 45 4.10 30.06 -12.97
N VAL A 46 4.13 29.55 -11.75
CA VAL A 46 3.13 29.78 -10.71
C VAL A 46 3.51 31.04 -9.93
N LEU A 47 2.60 32.02 -9.92
CA LEU A 47 2.90 33.39 -9.50
C LEU A 47 1.71 34.05 -8.80
N THR A 48 1.99 34.81 -7.75
CA THR A 48 1.06 35.84 -7.25
C THR A 48 1.18 37.10 -8.08
N GLU A 49 0.21 38.01 -7.99
CA GLU A 49 0.27 39.30 -8.70
C GLU A 49 1.54 40.10 -8.38
N GLU A 50 2.03 40.07 -7.14
CA GLU A 50 3.25 40.78 -6.75
C GLU A 50 4.51 40.15 -7.37
N SER A 51 4.60 38.82 -7.34
CA SER A 51 5.72 38.10 -7.96
C SER A 51 5.74 38.29 -9.48
N LYS A 52 4.56 38.35 -10.11
CA LYS A 52 4.38 38.64 -11.54
C LYS A 52 4.96 40.00 -11.90
N GLN A 53 4.50 41.05 -11.21
CA GLN A 53 4.95 42.43 -11.44
C GLN A 53 6.46 42.57 -11.28
N LYS A 54 7.04 41.85 -10.31
CA LYS A 54 8.46 41.97 -9.98
C LYS A 54 9.38 41.17 -10.92
N HIS A 55 8.99 39.97 -11.32
CA HIS A 55 9.92 39.01 -11.93
C HIS A 55 9.52 38.48 -13.31
N PHE A 56 8.24 38.51 -13.68
CA PHE A 56 7.78 37.81 -14.89
C PHE A 56 8.40 38.38 -16.18
N GLY A 57 8.46 39.70 -16.34
CA GLY A 57 9.06 40.31 -17.54
C GLY A 57 10.55 40.01 -17.69
N SER A 58 11.29 39.88 -16.59
CA SER A 58 12.72 39.56 -16.61
C SER A 58 12.97 38.10 -16.96
N ILE A 59 12.18 37.18 -16.39
CA ILE A 59 12.32 35.75 -16.68
C ILE A 59 11.89 35.40 -18.11
N GLU A 60 10.84 36.05 -18.63
CA GLU A 60 10.39 35.87 -20.01
C GLU A 60 11.48 36.28 -21.01
N LYS A 61 12.11 37.44 -20.80
CA LYS A 61 13.25 37.89 -21.62
C LYS A 61 14.43 36.91 -21.54
N LEU A 62 14.73 36.39 -20.35
CA LEU A 62 15.81 35.42 -20.17
C LEU A 62 15.56 34.14 -20.99
N PHE A 63 14.33 33.63 -21.02
CA PHE A 63 13.97 32.47 -21.84
C PHE A 63 13.97 32.79 -23.35
N GLN A 64 13.50 33.97 -23.77
CA GLN A 64 13.51 34.39 -25.18
C GLN A 64 14.92 34.43 -25.80
N CYS A 65 15.95 34.65 -24.99
CA CYS A 65 17.34 34.62 -25.44
C CYS A 65 17.92 33.19 -25.63
N CYS A 66 17.14 32.13 -25.40
CA CYS A 66 17.57 30.75 -25.66
C CYS A 66 17.32 30.33 -27.11
N ASP A 67 18.21 29.50 -27.65
CA ASP A 67 18.05 28.93 -29.01
C ASP A 67 16.77 28.09 -29.19
N ASN A 68 16.31 27.45 -28.11
CA ASN A 68 15.07 26.68 -28.07
C ASN A 68 14.33 26.98 -26.74
N PRO A 69 13.50 28.03 -26.69
CA PRO A 69 12.77 28.39 -25.48
C PRO A 69 11.62 27.39 -25.23
N PRO A 70 11.37 26.98 -23.97
CA PRO A 70 10.17 26.22 -23.64
C PRO A 70 8.92 27.08 -23.85
N ASN A 71 7.76 26.44 -24.00
CA ASN A 71 6.48 27.13 -23.92
C ASN A 71 6.23 27.58 -22.46
N LEU A 72 6.12 28.90 -22.24
CA LEU A 72 5.87 29.47 -20.92
C LEU A 72 4.37 29.72 -20.71
N ARG A 73 3.81 29.12 -19.65
CA ARG A 73 2.43 29.32 -19.24
C ARG A 73 2.39 29.98 -17.86
N GLN A 74 1.70 31.11 -17.76
CA GLN A 74 1.44 31.76 -16.48
C GLN A 74 0.32 31.02 -15.73
N VAL A 75 0.52 30.81 -14.43
CA VAL A 75 -0.49 30.26 -13.52
C VAL A 75 -0.63 31.22 -12.33
N SER A 76 -1.63 32.09 -12.39
CA SER A 76 -1.92 33.03 -11.29
C SER A 76 -2.51 32.30 -10.10
N ILE A 77 -1.98 32.58 -8.90
CA ILE A 77 -2.47 32.04 -7.63
C ILE A 77 -2.63 33.14 -6.56
N PRO A 78 -3.50 32.96 -5.56
CA PRO A 78 -3.50 33.83 -4.38
C PRO A 78 -2.25 33.59 -3.52
N ARG A 79 -2.07 34.40 -2.47
CA ARG A 79 -0.87 34.34 -1.61
C ARG A 79 -0.84 33.12 -0.69
N GLY A 80 -1.98 32.50 -0.40
CA GLY A 80 -2.09 31.36 0.52
C GLY A 80 -2.09 31.79 1.99
N GLN A 81 -2.66 32.96 2.32
CA GLN A 81 -2.63 33.53 3.67
C GLN A 81 -3.66 32.92 4.63
N ASN A 82 -4.65 32.22 4.09
CA ASN A 82 -5.71 31.56 4.83
C ASN A 82 -6.06 30.22 4.16
N GLN A 83 -6.90 29.42 4.81
CA GLN A 83 -7.26 28.08 4.35
C GLN A 83 -7.98 28.09 2.99
N ASP A 84 -8.87 29.05 2.73
CA ASP A 84 -9.61 29.14 1.48
C ASP A 84 -8.69 29.45 0.30
N GLU A 85 -7.70 30.32 0.51
CA GLU A 85 -6.66 30.58 -0.49
C GLU A 85 -5.81 29.34 -0.77
N LEU A 86 -5.46 28.54 0.25
CA LEU A 86 -4.72 27.29 0.04
C LEU A 86 -5.51 26.29 -0.82
N TRP A 87 -6.83 26.15 -0.57
CA TRP A 87 -7.70 25.34 -1.43
C TRP A 87 -7.80 25.89 -2.84
N THR A 88 -7.88 27.21 -2.99
CA THR A 88 -7.86 27.86 -4.30
C THR A 88 -6.57 27.54 -5.07
N ILE A 89 -5.40 27.56 -4.40
CA ILE A 89 -4.13 27.17 -5.03
C ILE A 89 -4.16 25.70 -5.44
N PHE A 90 -4.64 24.81 -4.56
CA PHE A 90 -4.80 23.39 -4.86
C PHE A 90 -5.65 23.16 -6.12
N ASP A 91 -6.79 23.84 -6.23
CA ASP A 91 -7.70 23.71 -7.37
C ASP A 91 -7.08 24.21 -8.67
N ILE A 92 -6.41 25.37 -8.62
CA ILE A 92 -5.73 25.94 -9.78
C ILE A 92 -4.65 24.99 -10.29
N LEU A 93 -3.77 24.52 -9.40
CA LEU A 93 -2.70 23.59 -9.76
C LEU A 93 -3.29 22.29 -10.29
N SER A 94 -4.24 21.71 -9.57
CA SER A 94 -4.80 20.41 -9.93
C SER A 94 -5.52 20.45 -11.26
N ASN A 95 -6.24 21.53 -11.58
CA ASN A 95 -6.99 21.66 -12.83
C ASN A 95 -6.12 22.04 -14.03
N SER A 96 -5.04 22.80 -13.80
CA SER A 96 -4.17 23.28 -14.89
C SER A 96 -3.41 22.16 -15.63
N LEU A 97 -3.18 21.02 -14.96
CA LEU A 97 -2.30 19.96 -15.46
C LEU A 97 -3.06 18.91 -16.27
N PRO A 98 -2.50 18.46 -17.41
CA PRO A 98 -3.11 17.41 -18.22
C PRO A 98 -3.02 16.04 -17.56
N GLU A 99 -3.94 15.15 -17.93
CA GLU A 99 -3.90 13.74 -17.53
C GLU A 99 -2.70 13.01 -18.13
N LYS A 100 -2.20 11.99 -17.43
CA LYS A 100 -1.11 11.10 -17.87
C LYS A 100 0.21 11.80 -18.22
N ALA A 101 0.40 13.05 -17.77
CA ALA A 101 1.59 13.83 -18.04
C ALA A 101 2.76 13.46 -17.11
N SER A 102 3.98 13.70 -17.59
CA SER A 102 5.20 13.63 -16.78
C SER A 102 5.49 15.02 -16.19
N ILE A 103 5.41 15.13 -14.86
CA ILE A 103 5.48 16.41 -14.15
C ILE A 103 6.78 16.53 -13.36
N TYR A 104 7.40 17.70 -13.43
CA TYR A 104 8.56 18.09 -12.65
C TYR A 104 8.16 19.30 -11.80
N PHE A 105 8.41 19.26 -10.50
CA PHE A 105 8.15 20.37 -9.59
C PHE A 105 9.45 21.01 -9.13
N ASP A 106 9.48 22.33 -9.18
CA ASP A 106 10.46 23.18 -8.52
C ASP A 106 9.76 23.95 -7.39
N ILE A 107 10.18 23.72 -6.16
CA ILE A 107 9.63 24.39 -4.97
C ILE A 107 10.56 25.47 -4.37
N THR A 108 11.57 25.91 -5.11
CA THR A 108 12.66 26.78 -4.64
C THR A 108 12.18 28.11 -4.08
N HIS A 109 11.23 28.75 -4.76
CA HIS A 109 10.66 30.03 -4.33
C HIS A 109 9.20 29.92 -3.89
N ALA A 110 8.73 28.71 -3.59
CA ALA A 110 7.40 28.50 -3.07
C ALA A 110 7.25 29.08 -1.64
N PHE A 111 6.10 29.68 -1.34
CA PHE A 111 5.80 30.20 0.00
C PHE A 111 5.75 29.06 1.04
N ARG A 112 6.11 29.32 2.30
CA ARG A 112 6.41 28.31 3.35
C ARG A 112 5.45 27.11 3.43
N SER A 113 4.13 27.31 3.28
CA SER A 113 3.11 26.24 3.32
C SER A 113 2.97 25.46 2.02
N ILE A 114 3.34 26.06 0.88
CA ILE A 114 3.18 25.49 -0.46
C ILE A 114 4.00 24.22 -0.66
N PRO A 115 5.30 24.12 -0.26
CA PRO A 115 6.05 22.87 -0.33
C PRO A 115 5.31 21.66 0.24
N PHE A 116 4.70 21.79 1.43
CA PHE A 116 3.92 20.71 2.04
C PHE A 116 2.68 20.35 1.22
N MET A 117 1.95 21.37 0.75
CA MET A 117 0.80 21.18 -0.13
C MET A 117 1.17 20.51 -1.45
N ILE A 118 2.36 20.78 -2.01
CA ILE A 118 2.82 20.16 -3.26
C ILE A 118 2.94 18.64 -3.13
N PHE A 119 3.41 18.12 -2.00
CA PHE A 119 3.40 16.66 -1.78
C PHE A 119 1.97 16.09 -1.78
N ALA A 120 0.99 16.81 -1.24
CA ALA A 120 -0.42 16.40 -1.29
C ALA A 120 -0.98 16.46 -2.73
N VAL A 121 -0.67 17.53 -3.48
CA VAL A 121 -1.04 17.69 -4.90
C VAL A 121 -0.45 16.57 -5.75
N CYS A 122 0.84 16.25 -5.57
CA CYS A 122 1.50 15.14 -6.26
C CYS A 122 0.76 13.81 -6.05
N ASN A 123 0.41 13.49 -4.79
CA ASN A 123 -0.33 12.27 -4.47
C ASN A 123 -1.73 12.27 -5.09
N PHE A 124 -2.46 13.38 -4.96
CA PHE A 124 -3.80 13.52 -5.53
C PHE A 124 -3.80 13.33 -7.04
N LEU A 125 -2.90 14.01 -7.75
CA LEU A 125 -2.84 13.95 -9.22
C LEU A 125 -2.41 12.58 -9.73
N THR A 126 -1.53 11.89 -9.00
CA THR A 126 -1.12 10.53 -9.36
C THR A 126 -2.34 9.59 -9.37
N VAL A 127 -3.28 9.77 -8.44
CA VAL A 127 -4.50 8.96 -8.35
C VAL A 127 -5.58 9.42 -9.34
N VAL A 128 -5.87 10.73 -9.38
CA VAL A 128 -7.03 11.26 -10.11
C VAL A 128 -6.74 11.47 -11.60
N LYS A 129 -5.50 11.87 -11.95
CA LYS A 129 -5.11 12.19 -13.32
C LYS A 129 -4.09 11.22 -13.90
N ASN A 130 -3.68 10.19 -13.14
CA ASN A 130 -2.66 9.22 -13.53
C ASN A 130 -1.37 9.89 -14.02
N VAL A 131 -0.99 11.03 -13.44
CA VAL A 131 0.25 11.72 -13.80
C VAL A 131 1.45 10.96 -13.23
N LYS A 132 2.60 11.12 -13.88
CA LYS A 132 3.88 10.62 -13.39
C LYS A 132 4.68 11.78 -12.84
N ILE A 133 4.93 11.78 -11.53
CA ILE A 133 5.84 12.75 -10.92
C ILE A 133 7.28 12.27 -11.16
N GLU A 134 8.00 12.96 -12.04
CA GLU A 134 9.38 12.61 -12.40
C GLU A 134 10.35 13.16 -11.37
N LYS A 135 10.15 14.42 -10.94
CA LYS A 135 11.01 15.10 -9.97
C LYS A 135 10.25 16.10 -9.10
N VAL A 136 10.69 16.23 -7.86
CA VAL A 136 10.45 17.39 -6.99
C VAL A 136 11.80 17.92 -6.56
N VAL A 137 12.15 19.15 -6.91
CA VAL A 137 13.47 19.73 -6.63
C VAL A 137 13.40 21.05 -5.88
N TYR A 138 14.49 21.34 -5.19
CA TYR A 138 14.70 22.56 -4.42
C TYR A 138 16.13 23.08 -4.63
N GLY A 139 16.27 24.24 -5.25
CA GLY A 139 17.54 24.97 -5.36
C GLY A 139 17.90 25.59 -4.01
N ALA A 140 18.82 24.96 -3.28
CA ALA A 140 19.19 25.36 -1.93
C ALA A 140 20.15 26.56 -1.94
N TYR A 141 19.62 27.74 -2.30
CA TYR A 141 20.37 28.99 -2.42
C TYR A 141 21.18 29.31 -1.14
N GLU A 142 20.55 29.16 0.02
CA GLU A 142 21.17 29.41 1.33
C GLU A 142 22.28 28.40 1.69
N SER A 143 22.36 27.27 0.99
CA SER A 143 23.39 26.25 1.19
C SER A 143 24.57 26.41 0.23
N LYS A 144 24.70 27.55 -0.45
CA LYS A 144 25.76 27.77 -1.43
C LYS A 144 27.15 27.88 -0.80
N ILE A 145 28.14 27.27 -1.45
CA ILE A 145 29.56 27.39 -1.11
C ILE A 145 30.28 27.93 -2.34
N ASN A 146 31.12 28.96 -2.18
CA ASN A 146 31.82 29.62 -3.30
C ASN A 146 30.88 30.05 -4.44
N ASN A 147 29.69 30.57 -4.09
CA ASN A 147 28.62 30.95 -5.01
C ASN A 147 28.02 29.80 -5.86
N VAL A 148 28.24 28.54 -5.44
CA VAL A 148 27.62 27.36 -6.04
C VAL A 148 26.54 26.83 -5.10
N ALA A 149 25.27 26.96 -5.50
CA ALA A 149 24.11 26.46 -4.78
C ALA A 149 23.75 25.04 -5.23
N PRO A 150 23.68 24.04 -4.34
CA PRO A 150 23.25 22.70 -4.72
C PRO A 150 21.75 22.64 -4.97
N VAL A 151 21.32 21.75 -5.86
CA VAL A 151 19.91 21.41 -6.08
C VAL A 151 19.62 20.07 -5.42
N PHE A 152 18.68 20.06 -4.48
CA PHE A 152 18.24 18.85 -3.80
C PHE A 152 17.07 18.21 -4.54
N ASP A 153 17.15 16.89 -4.70
CA ASP A 153 16.05 16.06 -5.18
C ASP A 153 15.25 15.55 -3.98
N LEU A 154 14.00 16.00 -3.89
CA LEU A 154 13.05 15.68 -2.82
C LEU A 154 12.05 14.59 -3.22
N THR A 155 12.15 14.07 -4.45
CA THR A 155 11.35 12.92 -4.92
C THR A 155 11.39 11.72 -3.97
N PRO A 156 12.52 11.38 -3.30
CA PRO A 156 12.55 10.26 -2.35
C PRO A 156 11.53 10.37 -1.20
N PHE A 157 11.06 11.57 -0.84
CA PHE A 157 10.03 11.75 0.17
C PHE A 157 8.63 11.37 -0.34
N LEU A 158 8.34 11.54 -1.63
CA LEU A 158 7.12 11.00 -2.25
C LEU A 158 7.16 9.47 -2.25
N GLU A 159 8.31 8.88 -2.55
CA GLU A 159 8.48 7.43 -2.52
C GLU A 159 8.27 6.88 -1.11
N LEU A 160 8.75 7.57 -0.08
CA LEU A 160 8.50 7.23 1.32
C LEU A 160 7.00 7.24 1.66
N ILE A 161 6.25 8.26 1.20
CA ILE A 161 4.79 8.31 1.42
C ILE A 161 4.11 7.11 0.75
N ASN A 162 4.45 6.82 -0.50
CA ASN A 162 3.89 5.67 -1.24
C ASN A 162 4.22 4.34 -0.55
N MET A 163 5.44 4.19 -0.03
CA MET A 163 5.85 3.00 0.73
C MET A 163 5.08 2.86 2.04
N SER A 164 4.86 3.96 2.76
CA SER A 164 4.06 3.97 3.99
C SER A 164 2.62 3.52 3.70
N THR A 165 2.00 4.05 2.64
CA THR A 165 0.66 3.64 2.20
C THR A 165 0.61 2.17 1.83
N ALA A 166 1.56 1.68 1.02
CA ALA A 166 1.61 0.29 0.59
C ALA A 166 1.79 -0.70 1.76
N VAL A 167 2.57 -0.32 2.78
CA VAL A 167 2.71 -1.12 4.00
C VAL A 167 1.42 -1.09 4.82
N ASN A 168 0.79 0.07 4.94
CA ASN A 168 -0.49 0.19 5.64
C ASN A 168 -1.59 -0.63 4.95
N GLU A 169 -1.67 -0.65 3.62
CA GLU A 169 -2.59 -1.50 2.85
C GLU A 169 -2.37 -2.99 3.17
N PHE A 170 -1.10 -3.42 3.21
CA PHE A 170 -0.76 -4.79 3.53
C PHE A 170 -1.11 -5.16 4.97
N LEU A 171 -0.81 -4.28 5.94
CA LEU A 171 -1.14 -4.52 7.34
C LEU A 171 -2.66 -4.48 7.56
N ARG A 172 -3.39 -3.53 6.98
CA ARG A 172 -4.82 -3.42 7.25
C ARG A 172 -5.64 -4.46 6.50
N PHE A 173 -5.30 -4.74 5.24
CA PHE A 173 -6.15 -5.55 4.35
C PHE A 173 -5.48 -6.85 3.87
N GLY A 174 -4.24 -7.12 4.27
CA GLY A 174 -3.49 -8.29 3.79
C GLY A 174 -3.03 -8.19 2.34
N ASN A 175 -3.19 -7.04 1.69
CA ASN A 175 -2.90 -6.84 0.26
C ASN A 175 -1.48 -6.32 0.03
N SER A 176 -0.66 -7.09 -0.68
CA SER A 176 0.74 -6.76 -0.95
C SER A 176 1.03 -6.23 -2.36
N LEU A 177 0.01 -5.98 -3.19
CA LEU A 177 0.21 -5.61 -4.60
C LEU A 177 1.03 -4.33 -4.76
N SER A 178 0.64 -3.25 -4.06
CA SER A 178 1.35 -1.97 -4.08
C SER A 178 2.80 -2.15 -3.60
N LEU A 179 2.98 -2.91 -2.51
CA LEU A 179 4.30 -3.14 -1.94
C LEU A 179 5.19 -3.95 -2.89
N LYS A 180 4.66 -4.99 -3.53
CA LYS A 180 5.34 -5.77 -4.56
C LYS A 180 5.82 -4.88 -5.71
N SER A 181 4.95 -3.99 -6.18
CA SER A 181 5.27 -3.05 -7.27
C SER A 181 6.45 -2.15 -6.91
N ILE A 182 6.41 -1.55 -5.71
CA ILE A 182 7.48 -0.67 -5.23
C ILE A 182 8.81 -1.42 -5.11
N LEU A 183 8.83 -2.59 -4.47
CA LEU A 183 10.07 -3.36 -4.29
C LEU A 183 10.68 -3.82 -5.63
N LYS A 184 9.83 -4.18 -6.61
CA LYS A 184 10.31 -4.50 -7.96
C LYS A 184 10.84 -3.28 -8.70
N LYS A 185 10.19 -2.12 -8.56
CA LYS A 185 10.69 -0.85 -9.12
C LYS A 185 12.09 -0.55 -8.60
N ILE A 186 12.27 -0.51 -7.28
CA ILE A 186 13.57 -0.24 -6.63
C ILE A 186 14.65 -1.22 -7.11
N HIS A 187 14.30 -2.52 -7.18
CA HIS A 187 15.21 -3.52 -7.70
C HIS A 187 15.60 -3.20 -9.16
N SER A 188 14.63 -2.97 -10.05
CA SER A 188 14.91 -2.68 -11.46
C SER A 188 15.75 -1.42 -11.67
N GLU A 189 15.49 -0.36 -10.91
CA GLU A 189 16.20 0.91 -11.01
C GLU A 189 17.65 0.78 -10.53
N SER A 190 17.89 0.00 -9.47
CA SER A 190 19.24 -0.26 -8.96
C SER A 190 20.16 -0.89 -10.02
N TYR A 191 19.62 -1.77 -10.86
CA TYR A 191 20.35 -2.39 -11.96
C TYR A 191 20.44 -1.46 -13.18
N LYS A 192 19.35 -0.77 -13.53
CA LYS A 192 19.31 0.18 -14.66
C LYS A 192 20.31 1.33 -14.50
N PHE A 193 20.41 1.88 -13.29
CA PHE A 193 21.32 2.99 -12.97
C PHE A 193 22.70 2.51 -12.48
N ASN A 194 22.97 1.20 -12.56
CA ASN A 194 24.23 0.57 -12.15
C ASN A 194 24.72 1.08 -10.78
N LEU A 195 23.83 1.09 -9.78
CA LEU A 195 24.20 1.52 -8.44
C LEU A 195 25.32 0.62 -7.88
N PRO A 196 26.22 1.16 -7.04
CA PRO A 196 27.32 0.40 -6.45
C PRO A 196 26.85 -0.85 -5.70
N GLU A 197 25.72 -0.74 -5.03
CA GLU A 197 25.05 -1.85 -4.38
C GLU A 197 23.85 -2.30 -5.23
N LYS A 198 23.65 -3.60 -5.36
CA LYS A 198 22.55 -4.20 -6.13
C LYS A 198 21.78 -5.17 -5.26
N PRO A 199 20.51 -4.87 -4.94
CA PRO A 199 19.72 -5.68 -4.04
C PRO A 199 19.30 -6.98 -4.74
N LYS A 200 19.65 -8.13 -4.17
CA LYS A 200 19.34 -9.47 -4.69
C LYS A 200 18.05 -10.04 -4.09
N SER A 201 17.66 -9.62 -2.89
CA SER A 201 16.54 -10.23 -2.16
C SER A 201 15.21 -9.48 -2.29
N LEU A 202 15.19 -8.24 -2.83
CA LEU A 202 13.96 -7.45 -3.06
C LEU A 202 12.89 -8.21 -3.86
N THR A 203 13.22 -8.66 -5.08
CA THR A 203 12.26 -9.37 -5.94
C THR A 203 11.82 -10.71 -5.31
N PRO A 204 12.73 -11.58 -4.82
CA PRO A 204 12.33 -12.80 -4.12
C PRO A 204 11.46 -12.57 -2.88
N PHE A 205 11.68 -11.48 -2.12
CA PHE A 205 10.86 -11.11 -0.97
C PHE A 205 9.48 -10.64 -1.40
N ALA A 206 9.42 -9.72 -2.37
CA ALA A 206 8.19 -9.20 -2.97
C ALA A 206 7.30 -10.32 -3.55
N ASP A 207 7.89 -11.29 -4.25
CA ASP A 207 7.14 -12.43 -4.79
C ASP A 207 6.67 -13.39 -3.70
N THR A 208 7.43 -13.56 -2.62
CA THR A 208 6.99 -14.37 -1.47
C THR A 208 5.78 -13.72 -0.79
N LEU A 209 5.81 -12.39 -0.60
CA LEU A 209 4.71 -11.61 -0.05
C LEU A 209 3.46 -11.70 -0.92
N ALA A 210 3.62 -11.56 -2.24
CA ALA A 210 2.51 -11.66 -3.21
C ALA A 210 1.87 -13.05 -3.21
N ASN A 211 2.69 -14.10 -3.16
CA ASN A 211 2.17 -15.48 -3.10
C ASN A 211 1.43 -15.75 -1.77
N LEU A 212 1.89 -15.17 -0.66
CA LEU A 212 1.18 -15.24 0.62
C LEU A 212 -0.18 -14.55 0.51
N THR A 213 -0.24 -13.31 0.02
CA THR A 213 -1.50 -12.57 -0.19
C THR A 213 -2.46 -13.36 -1.08
N ASN A 214 -1.99 -13.92 -2.18
CA ASN A 214 -2.82 -14.72 -3.08
C ASN A 214 -3.34 -16.00 -2.42
N ALA A 215 -2.51 -16.69 -1.64
CA ALA A 215 -2.97 -17.89 -0.94
C ALA A 215 -4.03 -17.56 0.12
N LEU A 216 -3.87 -16.44 0.83
CA LEU A 216 -4.82 -15.96 1.84
C LEU A 216 -6.15 -15.53 1.22
N SER A 217 -6.12 -14.77 0.12
CA SER A 217 -7.34 -14.21 -0.49
C SER A 217 -8.35 -15.26 -0.98
N ILE A 218 -7.88 -16.49 -1.22
CA ILE A 218 -8.71 -17.63 -1.64
C ILE A 218 -8.60 -18.83 -0.67
N ALA A 219 -8.28 -18.57 0.60
CA ALA A 219 -8.30 -19.55 1.68
C ALA A 219 -7.47 -20.84 1.44
N ARG A 220 -6.34 -20.74 0.72
CA ARG A 220 -5.42 -21.86 0.47
C ARG A 220 -4.49 -22.07 1.68
N VAL A 221 -5.04 -22.63 2.76
CA VAL A 221 -4.40 -22.76 4.08
C VAL A 221 -2.96 -23.33 4.03
N GLU A 222 -2.77 -24.51 3.42
CA GLU A 222 -1.44 -25.15 3.35
C GLU A 222 -0.42 -24.26 2.61
N GLU A 223 -0.84 -23.60 1.53
CA GLU A 223 0.00 -22.71 0.74
C GLU A 223 0.32 -21.42 1.51
N ALA A 224 -0.68 -20.82 2.16
CA ALA A 224 -0.53 -19.62 2.96
C ALA A 224 0.49 -19.84 4.08
N ILE A 225 0.39 -20.96 4.81
CA ILE A 225 1.34 -21.31 5.87
C ILE A 225 2.75 -21.50 5.29
N ARG A 226 2.88 -22.22 4.17
CA ARG A 226 4.17 -22.42 3.50
C ARG A 226 4.80 -21.09 3.09
N HIS A 227 4.02 -20.16 2.54
CA HIS A 227 4.50 -18.84 2.14
C HIS A 227 4.84 -17.96 3.35
N SER A 228 4.07 -18.05 4.45
CA SER A 228 4.36 -17.39 5.72
C SER A 228 5.69 -17.85 6.30
N ASN A 229 5.96 -19.15 6.32
CA ASN A 229 7.24 -19.70 6.80
C ASN A 229 8.42 -19.23 5.94
N LYS A 230 8.25 -19.23 4.61
CA LYS A 230 9.26 -18.69 3.68
C LYS A 230 9.49 -17.20 3.92
N LEU A 231 8.45 -16.43 4.21
CA LEU A 231 8.56 -14.99 4.50
C LEU A 231 9.37 -14.77 5.79
N ALA A 232 9.04 -15.50 6.86
CA ALA A 232 9.75 -15.42 8.14
C ALA A 232 11.25 -15.77 8.01
N GLN A 233 11.61 -16.73 7.16
CA GLN A 233 13.01 -17.06 6.88
C GLN A 233 13.74 -15.99 6.05
N LYS A 234 13.04 -15.37 5.09
CA LYS A 234 13.65 -14.37 4.20
C LYS A 234 13.78 -12.99 4.83
N ILE A 235 12.94 -12.65 5.82
CA ILE A 235 12.85 -11.29 6.34
C ILE A 235 14.17 -10.81 6.98
N GLN A 236 14.92 -11.70 7.64
CA GLN A 236 16.20 -11.31 8.26
C GLN A 236 17.24 -10.90 7.22
N ASN A 237 17.44 -11.74 6.19
CA ASN A 237 18.35 -11.43 5.09
C ASN A 237 17.91 -10.18 4.32
N PHE A 238 16.60 -10.02 4.15
CA PHE A 238 16.01 -8.86 3.51
C PHE A 238 16.29 -7.57 4.29
N THR A 239 16.02 -7.57 5.60
CA THR A 239 16.27 -6.41 6.49
C THR A 239 17.73 -6.00 6.47
N GLN A 240 18.66 -6.96 6.55
CA GLN A 240 20.10 -6.68 6.48
C GLN A 240 20.52 -6.07 5.14
N GLU A 241 19.96 -6.53 4.03
CA GLU A 241 20.27 -5.98 2.72
C GLU A 241 19.78 -4.53 2.59
N ILE A 242 18.52 -4.26 2.92
CA ILE A 242 17.91 -2.94 2.67
C ILE A 242 18.42 -1.81 3.56
N THR A 243 19.06 -2.11 4.69
CA THR A 243 19.65 -1.08 5.57
C THR A 243 20.87 -0.40 4.97
N HIS A 244 21.52 -1.02 3.97
CA HIS A 244 22.70 -0.46 3.29
C HIS A 244 22.32 0.56 2.21
N PHE A 245 21.08 0.51 1.71
CA PHE A 245 20.60 1.42 0.67
C PHE A 245 19.88 2.62 1.28
N ASN A 246 20.42 3.83 1.08
CA ASN A 246 19.82 5.07 1.59
C ASN A 246 18.34 5.27 1.17
N GLN A 247 17.98 4.84 -0.05
CA GLN A 247 16.61 4.94 -0.58
C GLN A 247 15.63 3.98 0.11
N THR A 248 16.09 2.82 0.59
CA THR A 248 15.24 1.83 1.29
C THR A 248 15.44 1.83 2.79
N LYS A 249 16.35 2.65 3.32
CA LYS A 249 16.55 2.80 4.77
C LYS A 249 15.25 3.14 5.51
N PRO A 250 14.37 4.05 5.01
CA PRO A 250 13.08 4.27 5.64
C PRO A 250 12.17 3.02 5.67
N PHE A 251 12.32 2.14 4.68
CA PHE A 251 11.58 0.87 4.60
C PHE A 251 11.94 -0.08 5.74
N SER A 252 13.18 -0.03 6.26
CA SER A 252 13.59 -0.87 7.38
C SER A 252 12.75 -0.66 8.63
N PHE A 253 12.29 0.57 8.90
CA PHE A 253 11.39 0.86 10.01
C PHE A 253 9.99 0.27 9.80
N LEU A 254 9.55 0.19 8.54
CA LEU A 254 8.25 -0.37 8.16
C LEU A 254 8.25 -1.91 8.15
N LEU A 255 9.41 -2.53 7.89
CA LEU A 255 9.55 -3.98 7.87
C LEU A 255 9.31 -4.65 9.22
N ASN A 256 9.70 -4.00 10.32
CA ASN A 256 9.47 -4.56 11.65
C ASN A 256 7.98 -4.84 11.87
N LYS A 257 7.09 -3.99 11.33
CA LYS A 257 5.63 -4.21 11.39
C LYS A 257 5.17 -5.43 10.59
N ILE A 258 5.80 -5.70 9.45
CA ILE A 258 5.54 -6.91 8.65
C ILE A 258 6.06 -8.13 9.41
N GLN A 259 7.25 -8.02 10.01
CA GLN A 259 7.85 -9.10 10.80
C GLN A 259 6.98 -9.45 12.00
N ASP A 260 6.54 -8.47 12.80
CA ASP A 260 5.70 -8.67 13.98
C ASP A 260 4.42 -9.43 13.65
N ARG A 261 3.84 -9.20 12.47
CA ARG A 261 2.61 -9.86 12.03
C ARG A 261 2.79 -11.33 11.68
N PHE A 262 3.94 -11.72 11.12
CA PHE A 262 4.17 -13.07 10.59
C PHE A 262 5.23 -13.89 11.34
N SER A 263 5.88 -13.31 12.35
CA SER A 263 6.87 -13.98 13.21
C SER A 263 6.23 -15.08 14.07
N ASN A 264 4.97 -14.90 14.50
CA ASN A 264 4.25 -15.83 15.39
C ASN A 264 3.47 -16.94 14.66
N THR A 265 3.52 -16.97 13.33
CA THR A 265 2.84 -17.96 12.47
C THR A 265 3.77 -19.07 11.99
N ALA A 266 5.08 -18.90 12.16
CA ALA A 266 6.08 -19.91 11.84
C ALA A 266 6.15 -21.00 12.92
N LEU A 267 5.15 -21.90 12.90
CA LEU A 267 5.16 -23.09 13.74
C LEU A 267 5.47 -24.31 12.86
N ASN A 268 6.48 -25.08 13.27
CA ASN A 268 6.72 -26.41 12.71
C ASN A 268 5.64 -27.35 13.26
N PHE A 269 4.64 -27.67 12.45
CA PHE A 269 3.63 -28.67 12.78
C PHE A 269 3.64 -29.78 11.72
N GLN A 270 3.27 -30.99 12.13
CA GLN A 270 3.34 -32.19 11.28
C GLN A 270 2.35 -32.15 10.10
N SER A 271 1.14 -31.67 10.32
CA SER A 271 0.05 -31.60 9.34
C SER A 271 -0.95 -30.53 9.75
N ILE A 272 -1.64 -29.89 8.80
CA ILE A 272 -2.71 -28.92 9.13
C ILE A 272 -3.86 -29.56 9.91
N PHE A 273 -3.96 -30.89 9.89
CA PHE A 273 -4.94 -31.69 10.62
C PHE A 273 -4.41 -32.26 11.94
N SER A 274 -3.19 -31.89 12.37
CA SER A 274 -2.73 -32.18 13.72
C SER A 274 -3.30 -31.14 14.70
N ARG A 275 -3.21 -31.43 16.00
CA ARG A 275 -3.55 -30.49 17.08
C ARG A 275 -2.96 -29.09 16.86
N ASP A 276 -1.65 -29.02 16.61
CA ASP A 276 -0.98 -27.74 16.36
C ASP A 276 -1.35 -27.14 14.99
N GLY A 277 -1.65 -27.99 13.99
CA GLY A 277 -2.22 -27.55 12.71
C GLY A 277 -3.54 -26.81 12.88
N PHE A 278 -4.47 -27.34 13.69
CA PHE A 278 -5.72 -26.66 14.00
C PHE A 278 -5.50 -25.34 14.75
N LYS A 279 -4.56 -25.28 15.71
CA LYS A 279 -4.20 -24.00 16.36
C LYS A 279 -3.73 -22.96 15.35
N VAL A 280 -2.94 -23.35 14.35
CA VAL A 280 -2.52 -22.43 13.27
C VAL A 280 -3.71 -22.00 12.41
N GLN A 281 -4.64 -22.90 12.10
CA GLN A 281 -5.86 -22.54 11.37
C GLN A 281 -6.75 -21.57 12.16
N LEU A 282 -6.85 -21.71 13.49
CA LEU A 282 -7.55 -20.75 14.34
C LEU A 282 -6.88 -19.37 14.36
N LYS A 283 -5.54 -19.29 14.33
CA LYS A 283 -4.83 -18.02 14.15
C LYS A 283 -5.07 -17.41 12.76
N LEU A 284 -5.23 -18.22 11.72
CA LEU A 284 -5.58 -17.73 10.38
C LEU A 284 -7.02 -17.18 10.33
N LEU A 285 -7.95 -17.76 11.10
CA LEU A 285 -9.28 -17.19 11.30
C LEU A 285 -9.20 -15.79 11.89
N ASP A 286 -8.42 -15.61 12.97
CA ASP A 286 -8.20 -14.29 13.57
C ASP A 286 -7.62 -13.30 12.56
N TYR A 287 -6.60 -13.73 11.81
CA TYR A 287 -6.02 -12.93 10.75
C TYR A 287 -7.06 -12.46 9.72
N TYR A 288 -7.97 -13.34 9.26
CA TYR A 288 -8.99 -12.95 8.30
C TYR A 288 -9.98 -11.94 8.88
N ILE A 289 -10.36 -12.08 10.15
CA ILE A 289 -11.26 -11.12 10.80
C ILE A 289 -10.57 -9.76 11.00
N GLU A 290 -9.33 -9.77 11.47
CA GLU A 290 -8.50 -8.56 11.65
C GLU A 290 -8.22 -7.81 10.34
N THR A 291 -8.24 -8.52 9.21
CA THR A 291 -8.05 -7.93 7.86
C THR A 291 -9.34 -7.72 7.08
N GLU A 292 -10.50 -7.87 7.74
CA GLU A 292 -11.82 -7.72 7.12
C GLU A 292 -12.07 -8.68 5.92
N GLN A 293 -11.34 -9.79 5.87
CA GLN A 293 -11.45 -10.85 4.85
C GLN A 293 -12.53 -11.86 5.23
N TYR A 294 -13.79 -11.41 5.23
CA TYR A 294 -14.92 -12.20 5.73
C TYR A 294 -15.20 -13.49 4.94
N PHE A 295 -15.03 -13.47 3.61
CA PHE A 295 -15.32 -14.64 2.75
C PHE A 295 -14.32 -15.80 2.96
N PRO A 296 -12.99 -15.56 2.98
CA PRO A 296 -12.03 -16.55 3.46
C PRO A 296 -12.28 -17.01 4.90
N ALA A 297 -12.67 -16.10 5.81
CA ALA A 297 -12.95 -16.44 7.21
C ALA A 297 -14.07 -17.48 7.34
N ILE A 298 -15.24 -17.22 6.75
CA ILE A 298 -16.38 -18.15 6.84
C ILE A 298 -16.12 -19.48 6.12
N THR A 299 -15.36 -19.43 5.03
CA THR A 299 -14.90 -20.63 4.31
C THR A 299 -14.01 -21.50 5.20
N LEU A 300 -13.00 -20.89 5.83
CA LEU A 300 -12.08 -21.60 6.72
C LEU A 300 -12.78 -22.11 7.99
N ALA A 301 -13.65 -21.31 8.61
CA ALA A 301 -14.42 -21.71 9.79
C ALA A 301 -15.19 -23.00 9.55
N ARG A 302 -15.90 -23.08 8.41
CA ARG A 302 -16.63 -24.27 8.00
C ARG A 302 -15.71 -25.47 7.80
N GLU A 303 -14.59 -25.27 7.13
CA GLU A 303 -13.62 -26.35 6.85
C GLU A 303 -12.93 -26.87 8.11
N ILE A 304 -12.68 -26.01 9.11
CA ILE A 304 -12.13 -26.43 10.41
C ILE A 304 -13.10 -27.38 11.11
N VAL A 305 -14.39 -27.04 11.19
CA VAL A 305 -15.39 -27.90 11.86
C VAL A 305 -15.44 -29.27 11.19
N VAL A 306 -15.57 -29.33 9.86
CA VAL A 306 -15.65 -30.61 9.14
C VAL A 306 -14.37 -31.43 9.29
N SER A 307 -13.20 -30.81 9.11
CA SER A 307 -11.94 -31.54 9.19
C SER A 307 -11.60 -31.98 10.60
N PHE A 308 -11.93 -31.18 11.62
CA PHE A 308 -11.73 -31.55 13.02
C PHE A 308 -12.56 -32.77 13.41
N ILE A 309 -13.85 -32.78 13.06
CA ILE A 309 -14.73 -33.90 13.34
C ILE A 309 -14.31 -35.16 12.56
N ALA A 310 -13.90 -35.01 11.30
CA ALA A 310 -13.32 -36.13 10.54
C ALA A 310 -12.13 -36.74 11.27
N CYS A 311 -11.17 -35.93 11.72
CA CYS A 311 -10.00 -36.40 12.46
C CYS A 311 -10.39 -37.10 13.78
N ARG A 312 -11.35 -36.55 14.53
CA ARG A 312 -11.84 -37.18 15.76
C ARG A 312 -12.50 -38.53 15.54
N ASN A 313 -13.16 -38.71 14.40
CA ASN A 313 -13.78 -39.98 14.03
C ASN A 313 -12.77 -40.98 13.41
N GLY A 314 -11.46 -40.66 13.39
CA GLY A 314 -10.44 -41.49 12.74
C GLY A 314 -10.51 -41.47 11.21
N LEU A 315 -11.24 -40.52 10.64
CA LEU A 315 -11.45 -40.39 9.20
C LEU A 315 -10.42 -39.42 8.59
N ASN A 316 -10.02 -39.71 7.35
CA ASN A 316 -9.20 -38.81 6.54
C ASN A 316 -10.00 -37.58 6.03
N PRO A 317 -9.67 -36.34 6.45
CA PRO A 317 -10.39 -35.12 6.09
C PRO A 317 -10.18 -34.67 4.63
N LYS A 318 -9.27 -35.29 3.88
CA LYS A 318 -9.06 -35.05 2.43
C LYS A 318 -9.89 -35.98 1.55
N LYS A 319 -10.41 -37.10 2.06
CA LYS A 319 -11.18 -38.07 1.27
C LYS A 319 -12.64 -37.61 1.12
N ARG A 320 -13.16 -37.64 -0.11
CA ARG A 320 -14.52 -37.19 -0.43
C ARG A 320 -15.59 -37.94 0.38
N ASP A 321 -15.53 -39.27 0.40
CA ASP A 321 -16.57 -40.09 1.03
C ASP A 321 -16.61 -39.89 2.55
N HIS A 322 -15.43 -39.80 3.17
CA HIS A 322 -15.30 -39.52 4.60
C HIS A 322 -15.85 -38.13 4.97
N ARG A 323 -15.61 -37.13 4.11
CA ARG A 323 -16.18 -35.79 4.32
C ARG A 323 -17.70 -35.81 4.18
N ALA A 324 -18.23 -36.53 3.20
CA ALA A 324 -19.67 -36.66 3.00
C ALA A 324 -20.35 -37.30 4.22
N GLU A 325 -19.73 -38.33 4.81
CA GLU A 325 -20.18 -38.96 6.06
C GLU A 325 -20.26 -37.95 7.21
N VAL A 326 -19.19 -37.19 7.44
CA VAL A 326 -19.13 -36.17 8.49
C VAL A 326 -20.14 -35.06 8.25
N GLU A 327 -20.27 -34.56 7.02
CA GLU A 327 -21.22 -33.51 6.67
C GLU A 327 -22.68 -33.97 6.86
N GLN A 328 -22.98 -35.23 6.56
CA GLN A 328 -24.29 -35.84 6.83
C GLN A 328 -24.56 -35.93 8.34
N GLN A 329 -23.57 -36.38 9.12
CA GLN A 329 -23.68 -36.44 10.59
C GLN A 329 -23.94 -35.04 11.18
N LEU A 330 -23.15 -34.05 10.75
CA LEU A 330 -23.30 -32.67 11.19
C LEU A 330 -24.66 -32.08 10.80
N GLY A 331 -25.11 -32.34 9.56
CA GLY A 331 -26.43 -31.91 9.09
C GLY A 331 -27.57 -32.53 9.88
N LYS A 332 -27.46 -33.80 10.28
CA LYS A 332 -28.43 -34.44 11.17
C LYS A 332 -28.43 -33.79 12.56
N LEU A 333 -27.25 -33.62 13.17
CA LEU A 333 -27.13 -32.99 14.50
C LEU A 333 -27.68 -31.57 14.54
N ALA A 334 -27.46 -30.77 13.49
CA ALA A 334 -28.05 -29.43 13.39
C ALA A 334 -29.58 -29.47 13.37
N LYS A 335 -30.18 -30.40 12.59
CA LYS A 335 -31.64 -30.59 12.58
C LYS A 335 -32.17 -31.07 13.92
N ASP A 336 -31.50 -32.02 14.56
CA ASP A 336 -31.90 -32.54 15.87
C ASP A 336 -31.82 -31.44 16.94
N PHE A 337 -30.81 -30.56 16.86
CA PHE A 337 -30.70 -29.36 17.71
C PHE A 337 -31.84 -28.36 17.46
N GLU A 338 -32.14 -28.03 16.20
CA GLU A 338 -33.24 -27.10 15.84
C GLU A 338 -34.61 -27.62 16.27
N ASN A 339 -34.82 -28.94 16.19
CA ASN A 339 -36.02 -29.62 16.65
C ASN A 339 -36.06 -29.88 18.17
N GLN A 340 -35.09 -29.35 18.93
CA GLN A 340 -34.99 -29.48 20.39
C GLN A 340 -35.02 -30.96 20.87
N GLN A 341 -34.41 -31.86 20.10
CA GLN A 341 -34.29 -33.26 20.52
C GLN A 341 -33.36 -33.40 21.74
N ASN A 342 -33.52 -34.50 22.46
CA ASN A 342 -32.69 -34.82 23.62
C ASN A 342 -31.27 -35.23 23.18
N LEU A 343 -30.39 -34.25 23.06
CA LEU A 343 -28.98 -34.40 22.71
C LEU A 343 -28.09 -34.32 23.95
N ASN A 344 -26.99 -35.06 23.98
CA ASN A 344 -25.99 -34.86 25.02
C ASN A 344 -25.29 -33.49 24.85
N LYS A 345 -24.54 -33.04 25.86
CA LYS A 345 -23.90 -31.71 25.85
C LYS A 345 -22.99 -31.48 24.63
N TYR A 346 -22.21 -32.48 24.23
CA TYR A 346 -21.32 -32.38 23.08
C TYR A 346 -22.10 -32.28 21.76
N GLU A 347 -23.11 -33.14 21.59
CA GLU A 347 -23.99 -33.15 20.41
C GLU A 347 -24.77 -31.84 20.28
N ASN A 348 -25.26 -31.30 21.40
CA ASN A 348 -25.96 -30.02 21.44
C ASN A 348 -25.04 -28.87 21.01
N ASP A 349 -23.83 -28.79 21.57
CA ASP A 349 -22.84 -27.77 21.22
C ASP A 349 -22.43 -27.86 19.74
N LEU A 350 -22.21 -29.08 19.22
CA LEU A 350 -21.82 -29.32 17.83
C LEU A 350 -22.97 -29.02 16.86
N GLY A 351 -24.19 -29.47 17.16
CA GLY A 351 -25.39 -29.20 16.36
C GLY A 351 -25.67 -27.71 16.26
N ARG A 352 -25.59 -26.99 17.38
CA ARG A 352 -25.70 -25.53 17.43
C ARG A 352 -24.63 -24.84 16.59
N LEU A 353 -23.38 -25.23 16.76
CA LEU A 353 -22.26 -24.67 15.99
C LEU A 353 -22.48 -24.87 14.48
N TRP A 354 -22.81 -26.08 14.06
CA TRP A 354 -22.98 -26.42 12.66
C TRP A 354 -24.18 -25.71 12.01
N SER A 355 -25.31 -25.60 12.72
CA SER A 355 -26.48 -24.83 12.24
C SER A 355 -26.10 -23.38 11.91
N ILE A 356 -25.38 -22.71 12.82
CA ILE A 356 -24.96 -21.31 12.63
C ILE A 356 -23.93 -21.19 11.49
N VAL A 357 -22.91 -22.05 11.48
CA VAL A 357 -21.83 -22.06 10.47
C VAL A 357 -22.41 -22.28 9.07
N SER A 358 -23.22 -23.33 8.90
CA SER A 358 -23.77 -23.72 7.60
C SER A 358 -24.73 -22.67 7.05
N THR A 359 -25.62 -22.14 7.88
CA THR A 359 -26.58 -21.09 7.50
C THR A 359 -25.85 -19.82 7.07
N THR A 360 -24.89 -19.34 7.89
CA THR A 360 -24.11 -18.13 7.57
C THR A 360 -23.30 -18.31 6.30
N ARG A 361 -22.61 -19.45 6.15
CA ARG A 361 -21.79 -19.74 4.97
C ARG A 361 -22.64 -19.80 3.70
N ASN A 362 -23.79 -20.47 3.75
CA ASN A 362 -24.64 -20.65 2.57
C ASN A 362 -25.22 -19.32 2.09
N ASP A 363 -25.66 -18.45 3.00
CA ASP A 363 -26.15 -17.12 2.65
C ASP A 363 -25.10 -16.30 1.89
N ILE A 364 -23.87 -16.26 2.42
CA ILE A 364 -22.72 -15.57 1.80
C ILE A 364 -22.35 -16.20 0.45
N ASN A 365 -22.30 -17.52 0.37
CA ASN A 365 -21.91 -18.23 -0.87
C ASN A 365 -22.95 -18.11 -1.98
N HIS A 366 -24.22 -17.89 -1.64
CA HIS A 366 -25.27 -17.61 -2.61
C HIS A 366 -25.36 -16.13 -2.99
N ALA A 367 -24.44 -15.28 -2.49
CA ALA A 367 -24.39 -13.86 -2.81
C ALA A 367 -25.73 -13.13 -2.58
N GLY A 368 -26.48 -13.54 -1.54
CA GLY A 368 -27.82 -13.00 -1.26
C GLY A 368 -28.93 -13.42 -2.22
N MET A 369 -28.67 -14.36 -3.14
CA MET A 369 -29.68 -14.90 -4.07
C MET A 369 -30.51 -16.01 -3.43
N ASN A 370 -31.17 -15.69 -2.31
CA ASN A 370 -32.11 -16.58 -1.63
C ASN A 370 -33.38 -15.80 -1.22
N GLU A 371 -34.41 -16.50 -0.74
CA GLU A 371 -35.71 -15.87 -0.42
C GLU A 371 -35.63 -14.84 0.72
N ASN A 372 -34.70 -15.01 1.66
CA ASN A 372 -34.58 -14.20 2.88
C ASN A 372 -33.10 -13.93 3.18
N PRO A 373 -32.40 -13.13 2.35
CA PRO A 373 -30.97 -12.94 2.49
C PRO A 373 -30.66 -12.17 3.76
N MET A 374 -29.52 -12.47 4.39
CA MET A 374 -29.09 -11.68 5.54
C MET A 374 -28.69 -10.28 5.07
N ASP A 375 -29.10 -9.27 5.84
CA ASP A 375 -28.52 -7.94 5.72
C ASP A 375 -26.99 -8.00 5.91
N THR A 376 -26.24 -7.17 5.19
CA THR A 376 -24.77 -7.18 5.19
C THR A 376 -24.18 -7.00 6.59
N ALA A 377 -24.72 -6.10 7.42
CA ALA A 377 -24.21 -5.88 8.77
C ALA A 377 -24.45 -7.12 9.65
N LYS A 378 -25.60 -7.77 9.49
CA LYS A 378 -25.93 -9.02 10.19
C LYS A 378 -25.03 -10.16 9.73
N ALA A 379 -24.75 -10.26 8.44
CA ALA A 379 -23.85 -11.27 7.88
C ALA A 379 -22.42 -11.13 8.45
N ILE A 380 -21.85 -9.92 8.46
CA ILE A 380 -20.53 -9.65 9.05
C ILE A 380 -20.51 -10.03 10.54
N ASN A 381 -21.51 -9.61 11.31
CA ASN A 381 -21.59 -9.96 12.74
C ASN A 381 -21.68 -11.48 12.95
N ASN A 382 -22.46 -12.18 12.13
CA ASN A 382 -22.55 -13.63 12.19
C ASN A 382 -21.23 -14.33 11.84
N ILE A 383 -20.46 -13.82 10.87
CA ILE A 383 -19.13 -14.35 10.55
C ILE A 383 -18.19 -14.20 11.75
N ASN A 384 -18.15 -13.02 12.38
CA ASN A 384 -17.35 -12.80 13.59
C ASN A 384 -17.75 -13.78 14.71
N LYS A 385 -19.05 -13.94 14.95
CA LYS A 385 -19.59 -14.88 15.93
C LYS A 385 -19.23 -16.32 15.60
N VAL A 386 -19.34 -16.74 14.34
CA VAL A 386 -18.94 -18.07 13.88
C VAL A 386 -17.48 -18.34 14.17
N CYS A 387 -16.58 -17.38 13.86
CA CYS A 387 -15.15 -17.53 14.12
C CYS A 387 -14.87 -17.76 15.60
N LEU A 388 -15.52 -17.01 16.50
CA LEU A 388 -15.42 -17.19 17.95
C LEU A 388 -15.96 -18.56 18.40
N LEU A 389 -17.15 -18.94 17.94
CA LEU A 389 -17.76 -20.22 18.31
C LEU A 389 -16.92 -21.42 17.86
N VAL A 390 -16.32 -21.36 16.67
CA VAL A 390 -15.39 -22.41 16.20
C VAL A 390 -14.18 -22.48 17.12
N LYS A 391 -13.55 -21.34 17.45
CA LYS A 391 -12.39 -21.30 18.37
C LYS A 391 -12.72 -21.88 19.74
N ASP A 392 -13.85 -21.49 20.32
CA ASP A 392 -14.30 -21.97 21.62
C ASP A 392 -14.59 -23.48 21.59
N PHE A 393 -15.26 -23.96 20.54
CA PHE A 393 -15.57 -25.37 20.38
C PHE A 393 -14.32 -26.22 20.27
N ILE A 394 -13.39 -25.86 19.38
CA ILE A 394 -12.13 -26.58 19.21
C ILE A 394 -11.34 -26.55 20.52
N SER A 395 -11.20 -25.40 21.17
CA SER A 395 -10.45 -25.30 22.43
C SER A 395 -11.05 -26.13 23.57
N LYS A 396 -12.37 -26.28 23.60
CA LYS A 396 -13.09 -27.07 24.61
C LYS A 396 -13.01 -28.58 24.39
N TYR A 397 -12.84 -29.00 23.14
CA TYR A 397 -13.02 -30.38 22.71
C TYR A 397 -11.79 -31.00 22.02
N ASP A 398 -10.68 -30.25 21.89
CA ASP A 398 -9.36 -30.69 21.41
C ASP A 398 -8.62 -31.61 22.39
#